data_AF-A0A2E7WW71-F1
#
_entry.id   AF-A0A2E7WW71-F1
#
_cell.length_a   1.000
_cell.length_b   1.000
_cell.length_c   1.000
_cell.angle_alpha   90.00
_cell.angle_beta   90.00
_cell.angle_gamma   90.00
#
_symmetry.space_group_name_H-M   'P 1'
#
loop_
_entity.id
_entity.type
_entity.pdbx_description
1 polymer ?
#
loop_
_entity_poly.entity_id
_entity_poly.type
_entity_poly.pdbx_seq_one_letter_code
_entity_poly.pdbx_strand_id
1 'polypeptide(L)'
;ALASVPQGMSLIELMQWSGHSSPNSTLHYIRVRPTKLAASFIKADQMANMVSILIDHDVIARHSDEPYTFYDLGDSYCSNPFWSSCPHRMACAGCDFNLPKASARAQALESKSSIGRYLEAVPLTPDERAIAEGDLEKLKGLIHKLDNVPTLDGRTPIEIGIKNQGN
;
A
#
# COMPACT_ATOMS: atom_id res chain seq x y z
N ALA A 1 27.82 -16.73 -13.06
CA ALA A 1 27.66 -17.16 -11.66
C ALA A 1 27.99 -16.05 -10.63
N LEU A 2 28.36 -14.83 -11.05
CA LEU A 2 28.64 -13.69 -10.14
C LEU A 2 27.47 -12.68 -10.00
N ALA A 3 26.57 -12.59 -10.98
CA ALA A 3 25.40 -11.70 -10.95
C ALA A 3 24.22 -12.21 -10.08
N SER A 4 24.39 -13.37 -9.43
CA SER A 4 23.28 -14.14 -8.87
C SER A 4 23.36 -14.39 -7.37
N VAL A 5 24.24 -13.67 -6.67
CA VAL A 5 24.51 -13.80 -5.23
C VAL A 5 23.99 -12.54 -4.50
N PRO A 6 23.56 -12.61 -3.23
CA PRO A 6 22.92 -11.49 -2.52
C PRO A 6 23.80 -10.23 -2.34
N GLN A 7 25.12 -10.38 -2.49
CA GLN A 7 26.13 -9.32 -2.50
C GLN A 7 26.95 -9.38 -3.81
N GLY A 8 26.30 -9.69 -4.93
CA GLY A 8 26.92 -9.75 -6.25
C GLY A 8 27.11 -8.36 -6.87
N MET A 9 28.02 -8.27 -7.84
CA MET A 9 28.19 -7.08 -8.67
C MET A 9 26.88 -6.75 -9.41
N SER A 10 26.52 -5.47 -9.43
CA SER A 10 25.49 -4.92 -10.32
C SER A 10 25.85 -5.18 -11.78
N LEU A 11 24.86 -5.04 -12.69
CA LEU A 11 25.10 -5.23 -14.13
C LEU A 11 26.22 -4.34 -14.66
N ILE A 12 26.34 -3.11 -14.14
CA ILE A 12 27.35 -2.14 -14.54
C ILE A 12 28.73 -2.51 -14.01
N GLU A 13 28.83 -2.92 -12.74
CA GLU A 13 30.10 -3.39 -12.17
C GLU A 13 30.60 -4.65 -12.87
N LEU A 14 29.68 -5.56 -13.20
CA LEU A 14 30.03 -6.77 -13.96
C LEU A 14 30.45 -6.42 -15.39
N MET A 15 29.81 -5.43 -16.02
CA MET A 15 30.19 -4.94 -17.35
C MET A 15 31.60 -4.35 -17.34
N GLN A 16 31.93 -3.52 -16.35
CA GLN A 16 33.26 -2.94 -16.19
C GLN A 16 34.32 -4.01 -15.92
N TRP A 17 34.02 -4.95 -15.02
CA TRP A 17 34.94 -6.05 -14.69
C TRP A 17 35.19 -6.98 -15.90
N SER A 18 34.17 -7.22 -16.72
CA SER A 18 34.30 -8.02 -17.95
C SER A 18 34.87 -7.25 -19.13
N GLY A 19 35.13 -5.95 -18.98
CA GLY A 19 35.67 -5.09 -20.05
C GLY A 19 34.69 -4.85 -21.21
N HIS A 20 33.39 -5.06 -20.99
CA HIS A 20 32.38 -4.79 -22.00
C HIS A 20 32.07 -3.30 -22.09
N SER A 21 31.91 -2.79 -23.31
CA SER A 21 31.51 -1.40 -23.56
C SER A 21 29.98 -1.20 -23.57
N SER A 22 29.21 -2.29 -23.55
CA SER A 22 27.74 -2.25 -23.59
C SER A 22 27.12 -3.26 -22.60
N PRO A 23 26.06 -2.87 -21.86
CA PRO A 23 25.33 -3.78 -20.97
C PRO A 23 24.72 -4.98 -21.70
N ASN A 24 24.33 -4.81 -22.97
CA ASN A 24 23.75 -5.89 -23.78
C ASN A 24 24.74 -7.04 -24.02
N SER A 25 26.01 -6.72 -24.22
CA SER A 25 27.08 -7.73 -24.35
C SER A 25 27.20 -8.55 -23.06
N THR A 26 27.08 -7.92 -21.90
CA THR A 26 27.09 -8.61 -20.59
C THR A 26 25.86 -9.49 -20.41
N LEU A 27 24.68 -9.03 -20.85
CA LEU A 27 23.42 -9.78 -20.72
C LEU A 27 23.42 -11.09 -21.51
N HIS A 28 24.15 -11.20 -22.63
CA HIS A 28 24.30 -12.47 -23.37
C HIS A 28 24.90 -13.60 -22.51
N TYR A 29 25.72 -13.27 -21.52
CA TYR A 29 26.33 -14.24 -20.59
C TYR A 29 25.45 -14.53 -19.38
N ILE A 30 24.46 -13.67 -19.10
CA ILE A 30 23.54 -13.84 -18.00
C ILE A 30 22.33 -14.62 -18.54
N ARG A 31 22.31 -15.94 -18.29
CA ARG A 31 21.12 -16.76 -18.51
C ARG A 31 20.01 -16.36 -17.53
N VAL A 32 19.30 -15.28 -17.84
CA VAL A 32 18.09 -14.89 -17.10
C VAL A 32 17.00 -15.88 -17.45
N ARG A 33 16.82 -16.91 -16.60
CA ARG A 33 15.67 -17.79 -16.72
C ARG A 33 14.40 -16.96 -16.50
N PRO A 34 13.39 -17.04 -17.37
CA PRO A 34 12.13 -16.29 -17.19
C PRO A 34 11.51 -16.50 -15.80
N THR A 35 11.62 -17.72 -15.25
CA THR A 35 11.16 -18.03 -13.88
C THR A 35 11.94 -17.30 -12.80
N LYS A 36 13.26 -17.09 -12.98
CA LYS A 36 14.08 -16.33 -12.05
C LYS A 36 13.81 -14.83 -12.15
N LEU A 37 13.52 -14.34 -13.36
CA LEU A 37 13.09 -12.96 -13.58
C LEU A 37 11.74 -12.71 -12.91
N ALA A 38 10.74 -13.57 -13.14
CA ALA A 38 9.44 -13.50 -12.48
C ALA A 38 9.55 -13.59 -10.96
N ALA A 39 10.38 -14.49 -10.42
CA ALA A 39 10.65 -14.55 -8.98
C ALA A 39 11.37 -13.30 -8.46
N SER A 40 12.23 -12.68 -9.27
CA SER A 40 12.89 -11.41 -8.90
C SER A 40 11.91 -10.24 -8.96
N PHE A 41 10.94 -10.25 -9.89
CA PHE A 41 9.84 -9.29 -9.92
C PHE A 41 8.90 -9.46 -8.72
N ILE A 42 8.49 -10.69 -8.40
CA ILE A 42 7.69 -10.97 -7.20
C ILE A 42 8.45 -10.56 -5.95
N LYS A 43 9.76 -10.83 -5.87
CA LYS A 43 10.59 -10.41 -4.75
C LYS A 43 10.78 -8.89 -4.70
N ALA A 44 10.94 -8.23 -5.83
CA ALA A 44 11.02 -6.77 -5.91
C ALA A 44 9.69 -6.11 -5.56
N ASP A 45 8.56 -6.71 -5.94
CA ASP A 45 7.21 -6.31 -5.54
C ASP A 45 7.00 -6.50 -4.03
N GLN A 46 7.36 -7.67 -3.47
CA GLN A 46 7.39 -7.91 -2.03
C GLN A 46 8.30 -6.93 -1.28
N MET A 47 9.43 -6.53 -1.86
CA MET A 47 10.34 -5.53 -1.28
C MET A 47 9.84 -4.10 -1.46
N ALA A 48 9.13 -3.77 -2.55
CA ALA A 48 8.43 -2.50 -2.70
C ALA A 48 7.30 -2.38 -1.66
N ASN A 49 6.68 -3.51 -1.32
CA ASN A 49 5.71 -3.64 -0.25
C ASN A 49 6.35 -3.63 1.16
N MET A 50 7.68 -3.46 1.33
CA MET A 50 8.27 -3.30 2.67
C MET A 50 7.81 -2.02 3.38
N VAL A 51 7.35 -1.00 2.63
CA VAL A 51 6.59 0.14 3.15
C VAL A 51 5.61 0.61 2.06
N SER A 52 4.62 -0.21 1.73
CA SER A 52 3.45 0.30 1.00
C SER A 52 2.61 1.14 1.96
N ILE A 53 2.28 2.37 1.54
CA ILE A 53 1.42 3.28 2.30
C ILE A 53 0.18 3.53 1.45
N LEU A 54 -0.99 3.25 2.00
CA LEU A 54 -2.25 3.73 1.45
C LEU A 54 -2.49 5.14 1.99
N ILE A 55 -2.69 6.08 1.07
CA ILE A 55 -2.98 7.48 1.40
C ILE A 55 -4.42 7.80 0.97
N ASP A 56 -5.23 8.25 1.92
CA ASP A 56 -6.56 8.78 1.65
C ASP A 56 -6.47 10.29 1.34
N HIS A 57 -6.45 10.60 0.06
CA HIS A 57 -6.30 11.97 -0.43
C HIS A 57 -7.53 12.85 -0.17
N ASP A 58 -8.73 12.28 0.05
CA ASP A 58 -9.91 13.09 0.35
C ASP A 58 -9.85 13.69 1.75
N VAL A 59 -9.29 12.97 2.71
CA VAL A 59 -9.10 13.47 4.08
C VAL A 59 -8.18 14.69 4.06
N ILE A 60 -7.10 14.61 3.28
CA ILE A 60 -6.17 15.71 3.04
C ILE A 60 -6.89 16.89 2.37
N ALA A 61 -7.63 16.63 1.29
CA ALA A 61 -8.34 17.68 0.53
C ALA A 61 -9.41 18.40 1.35
N ARG A 62 -10.06 17.71 2.29
CA ARG A 62 -11.07 18.28 3.20
C ARG A 62 -10.49 18.91 4.45
N HIS A 63 -9.18 18.83 4.67
CA HIS A 63 -8.52 19.27 5.91
C HIS A 63 -9.17 18.67 7.17
N SER A 64 -9.50 17.37 7.14
CA SER A 64 -10.05 16.65 8.28
C SER A 64 -8.94 16.06 9.17
N ASP A 65 -9.21 15.96 10.47
CA ASP A 65 -8.32 15.32 11.46
C ASP A 65 -8.40 13.78 11.45
N GLU A 66 -9.18 13.20 10.54
CA GLU A 66 -9.24 11.76 10.32
C GLU A 66 -7.86 11.18 9.89
N PRO A 67 -7.59 9.89 10.21
CA PRO A 67 -6.37 9.26 9.72
C PRO A 67 -6.39 9.13 8.20
N TYR A 68 -5.35 9.68 7.56
CA TYR A 68 -5.19 9.66 6.09
C TYR A 68 -4.02 8.77 5.61
N THR A 69 -3.15 8.32 6.52
CA THR A 69 -1.98 7.48 6.21
C THR A 69 -2.16 6.10 6.81
N PHE A 70 -2.07 5.06 5.99
CA PHE A 70 -2.26 3.67 6.38
C PHE A 70 -1.04 2.85 5.96
N TYR A 71 -0.17 2.52 6.90
CA TYR A 71 1.04 1.72 6.68
C TYR A 71 0.67 0.25 6.55
N ASP A 72 1.08 -0.40 5.47
CA ASP A 72 0.84 -1.82 5.25
C ASP A 72 1.72 -2.69 6.16
N LEU A 73 1.09 -3.57 6.95
CA LEU A 73 1.74 -4.53 7.84
C LEU A 73 1.67 -5.97 7.32
N GLY A 74 1.22 -6.18 6.08
CA GLY A 74 0.91 -7.49 5.51
C GLY A 74 -0.59 -7.80 5.60
N ASP A 75 -1.06 -8.27 6.76
CA ASP A 75 -2.47 -8.70 6.97
C ASP A 75 -3.38 -7.58 7.48
N SER A 76 -2.80 -6.43 7.84
CA SER A 76 -3.52 -5.27 8.36
C SER A 76 -2.82 -3.97 7.95
N TYR A 77 -3.48 -2.85 8.22
CA TYR A 77 -2.94 -1.51 8.10
C TYR A 77 -2.73 -0.89 9.49
N CYS A 78 -1.73 -0.03 9.62
CA CYS A 78 -1.56 0.85 10.77
C CYS A 78 -1.92 2.29 10.39
N SER A 79 -2.86 2.90 11.09
CA SER A 79 -3.26 4.31 10.90
C SER A 79 -2.45 5.31 11.75
N ASN A 80 -1.48 4.83 12.55
CA ASN A 80 -0.64 5.71 13.37
C ASN A 80 0.33 6.50 12.47
N PRO A 81 0.26 7.84 12.41
CA PRO A 81 1.15 8.64 11.57
C PRO A 81 2.63 8.48 11.96
N PHE A 82 2.92 8.11 13.20
CA PHE A 82 4.26 7.89 13.75
C PHE A 82 4.65 6.40 13.83
N TRP A 83 4.11 5.55 12.95
CA TRP A 83 4.38 4.11 12.93
C TRP A 83 5.88 3.75 13.01
N SER A 84 6.74 4.50 12.32
CA SER A 84 8.20 4.28 12.32
C SER A 84 8.85 4.35 13.70
N SER A 85 8.27 5.12 14.62
CA SER A 85 8.74 5.28 16.01
C SER A 85 7.82 4.60 17.03
N CYS A 86 6.84 3.83 16.58
CA CYS A 86 5.84 3.21 17.45
C CYS A 86 6.48 2.10 18.31
N PRO A 87 6.30 2.13 19.66
CA PRO A 87 6.82 1.07 20.53
C PRO A 87 6.09 -0.27 20.32
N HIS A 88 4.87 -0.25 19.78
CA HIS A 88 4.03 -1.43 19.55
C HIS A 88 4.20 -2.05 18.16
N ARG A 89 5.23 -1.69 17.38
CA ARG A 89 5.41 -2.13 15.97
C ARG A 89 5.48 -3.65 15.76
N MET A 90 5.68 -4.42 16.83
CA MET A 90 5.69 -5.90 16.79
C MET A 90 4.39 -6.55 17.27
N ALA A 91 3.44 -5.77 17.78
CA ALA A 91 2.19 -6.23 18.38
C ALA A 91 0.98 -5.41 17.90
N CYS A 92 1.02 -4.89 16.67
CA CYS A 92 0.00 -4.00 16.12
C CYS A 92 -1.41 -4.58 16.19
N ALA A 93 -1.59 -5.90 16.06
CA ALA A 93 -2.91 -6.55 16.04
C ALA A 93 -3.83 -6.18 17.22
N GLY A 94 -3.29 -5.88 18.40
CA GLY A 94 -4.05 -5.49 19.60
C GLY A 94 -4.14 -3.98 19.83
N CYS A 95 -3.66 -3.15 18.91
CA CYS A 95 -3.62 -1.70 19.05
C CYS A 95 -4.82 -1.05 18.33
N ASP A 96 -5.35 0.04 18.89
CA ASP A 96 -6.48 0.78 18.31
C ASP A 96 -6.20 1.36 16.91
N PHE A 97 -4.92 1.57 16.57
CA PHE A 97 -4.51 2.03 15.23
C PHE A 97 -4.48 0.91 14.18
N ASN A 98 -4.76 -0.34 14.55
CA ASN A 98 -4.71 -1.46 13.64
C ASN A 98 -6.04 -1.68 12.93
N LEU A 99 -5.98 -1.74 11.61
CA LEU A 99 -7.13 -1.97 10.74
C LEU A 99 -6.91 -3.27 9.94
N PRO A 100 -7.57 -4.38 10.30
CA PRO A 100 -7.43 -5.64 9.56
C PRO A 100 -7.85 -5.51 8.09
N LYS A 101 -7.06 -6.04 7.15
CA LYS A 101 -7.40 -5.97 5.71
C LYS A 101 -8.68 -6.72 5.35
N ALA A 102 -9.01 -7.76 6.11
CA ALA A 102 -10.27 -8.50 5.96
C ALA A 102 -11.52 -7.70 6.40
N SER A 103 -11.36 -6.53 7.03
CA SER A 103 -12.49 -5.69 7.44
C SER A 103 -13.13 -5.00 6.23
N ALA A 104 -14.45 -4.79 6.30
CA ALA A 104 -15.18 -4.05 5.27
C ALA A 104 -14.62 -2.63 5.06
N ARG A 105 -14.12 -1.99 6.13
CA ARG A 105 -13.51 -0.67 6.07
C ARG A 105 -12.19 -0.67 5.30
N ALA A 106 -11.30 -1.63 5.57
CA ALA A 106 -10.04 -1.74 4.83
C ALA A 106 -10.27 -2.01 3.34
N GLN A 107 -11.18 -2.94 3.00
CA GLN A 107 -11.52 -3.23 1.61
C GLN A 107 -12.10 -2.01 0.88
N ALA A 108 -12.94 -1.23 1.56
CA ALA A 108 -13.49 0.01 1.00
C ALA A 108 -12.39 1.07 0.79
N LEU A 109 -11.45 1.22 1.74
CA LEU A 109 -10.31 2.13 1.61
C LEU A 109 -9.36 1.76 0.48
N GLU A 110 -9.02 0.47 0.34
CA GLU A 110 -8.21 -0.04 -0.76
C GLU A 110 -8.89 0.22 -2.12
N SER A 111 -10.17 -0.10 -2.22
CA SER A 111 -10.95 0.12 -3.44
C SER A 111 -11.00 1.61 -3.79
N LYS A 112 -11.24 2.46 -2.80
CA LYS A 112 -11.28 3.93 -2.95
C LYS A 112 -9.94 4.47 -3.45
N SER A 113 -8.83 4.05 -2.81
CA SER A 113 -7.48 4.44 -3.21
C SER A 113 -7.14 3.96 -4.63
N SER A 114 -7.54 2.73 -4.97
CA SER A 114 -7.34 2.16 -6.30
C SER A 114 -8.08 2.95 -7.39
N ILE A 115 -9.36 3.28 -7.17
CA ILE A 115 -10.16 4.08 -8.12
C ILE A 115 -9.58 5.49 -8.24
N GLY A 116 -9.17 6.12 -7.14
CA GLY A 116 -8.51 7.42 -7.17
C GLY A 116 -7.27 7.41 -8.07
N ARG A 117 -6.37 6.44 -7.86
CA ARG A 117 -5.19 6.25 -8.71
C ARG A 117 -5.56 5.99 -10.18
N TYR A 118 -6.62 5.22 -10.42
CA TYR A 118 -7.11 4.92 -11.76
C TYR A 118 -7.59 6.19 -12.49
N LEU A 119 -8.35 7.06 -11.80
CA LEU A 119 -8.82 8.35 -12.32
C LEU A 119 -7.70 9.33 -12.68
N GLU A 120 -6.56 9.23 -11.98
CA GLU A 120 -5.36 10.06 -12.19
C GLU A 120 -4.44 9.51 -13.28
N ALA A 121 -4.20 8.19 -13.28
CA ALA A 121 -3.19 7.57 -14.12
C ALA A 121 -3.72 7.17 -15.52
N VAL A 122 -5.03 6.94 -15.66
CA VAL A 122 -5.62 6.43 -16.89
C VAL A 122 -6.37 7.54 -17.64
N PRO A 123 -6.10 7.76 -18.93
CA PRO A 123 -6.89 8.67 -19.75
C PRO A 123 -8.26 8.04 -20.05
N LEU A 124 -9.26 8.42 -19.26
CA LEU A 124 -10.64 7.94 -19.39
C LEU A 124 -11.45 8.86 -20.30
N THR A 125 -12.40 8.27 -21.04
CA THR A 125 -13.47 9.04 -21.70
C THR A 125 -14.36 9.72 -20.64
N PRO A 126 -15.14 10.75 -21.02
CA PRO A 126 -16.04 11.42 -20.07
C PRO A 126 -17.01 10.46 -19.37
N ASP A 127 -17.56 9.49 -20.10
CA ASP A 127 -18.51 8.52 -19.56
C ASP A 127 -17.85 7.55 -18.57
N GLU A 128 -16.67 7.02 -18.92
CA GLU A 128 -15.88 6.14 -18.04
C GLU A 128 -15.44 6.86 -16.75
N ARG A 129 -15.03 8.14 -16.89
CA ARG A 129 -14.69 8.98 -15.75
C ARG A 129 -15.90 9.18 -14.82
N ALA A 130 -17.06 9.51 -15.38
CA ALA A 130 -18.28 9.71 -14.59
C ALA A 130 -18.70 8.45 -13.81
N ILE A 131 -18.54 7.27 -14.41
CA ILE A 131 -18.79 5.98 -13.73
C ILE A 131 -17.82 5.79 -12.56
N ALA A 132 -16.52 5.97 -12.79
CA ALA A 132 -15.49 5.80 -11.78
C ALA A 132 -15.63 6.82 -10.62
N GLU A 133 -15.96 8.08 -10.92
CA GLU A 133 -16.27 9.10 -9.91
C GLU A 133 -17.53 8.72 -9.12
N GLY A 134 -18.57 8.20 -9.77
CA GLY A 134 -19.77 7.71 -9.12
C GLY A 134 -19.51 6.54 -8.16
N ASP A 135 -18.65 5.60 -8.54
CA ASP A 135 -18.25 4.49 -7.68
C ASP A 135 -17.37 4.95 -6.51
N LEU A 136 -16.50 5.93 -6.74
CA LEU A 136 -15.73 6.58 -5.68
C LEU A 136 -16.66 7.20 -4.62
N GLU A 137 -17.70 7.92 -5.03
CA GLU A 137 -18.68 8.50 -4.09
C GLU A 137 -19.48 7.44 -3.32
N LYS A 138 -19.84 6.31 -3.96
CA LYS A 138 -20.48 5.18 -3.25
C LYS A 138 -19.57 4.59 -2.19
N LEU A 139 -18.26 4.45 -2.47
CA LEU A 139 -17.28 3.96 -1.51
C LEU A 139 -17.09 4.93 -0.34
N LYS A 140 -17.06 6.25 -0.59
CA LYS A 140 -17.06 7.26 0.48
C LYS A 140 -18.29 7.11 1.38
N GLY A 141 -19.46 6.95 0.77
CA GLY A 141 -20.71 6.70 1.49
C GLY A 141 -20.70 5.40 2.30
N LEU A 142 -20.09 4.33 1.78
CA LEU A 142 -19.91 3.07 2.51
C LEU A 142 -19.01 3.26 3.74
N ILE A 143 -17.85 3.90 3.58
CA ILE A 143 -16.91 4.16 4.67
C ILE A 143 -17.58 4.94 5.80
N HIS A 144 -18.39 5.94 5.46
CA HIS A 144 -19.14 6.73 6.44
C HIS A 144 -20.26 5.93 7.13
N LYS A 145 -20.96 5.07 6.39
CA LYS A 145 -21.97 4.18 7.00
C LYS A 145 -21.33 3.23 8.02
N LEU A 146 -20.14 2.71 7.73
CA LEU A 146 -19.42 1.80 8.63
C LEU A 146 -19.03 2.46 9.96
N ASP A 147 -18.90 3.79 10.03
CA ASP A 147 -18.64 4.51 11.28
C ASP A 147 -19.77 4.36 12.32
N ASN A 148 -20.97 4.02 11.86
CA ASN A 148 -22.17 3.81 12.68
C ASN A 148 -22.53 2.33 12.86
N VAL A 149 -21.74 1.40 12.30
CA VAL A 149 -22.00 -0.04 12.45
C VAL A 149 -21.37 -0.54 13.75
N PRO A 150 -22.14 -1.17 14.66
CA PRO A 150 -21.59 -1.70 15.90
C PRO A 150 -20.51 -2.76 15.65
N THR A 151 -19.42 -2.69 16.41
CA THR A 151 -18.41 -3.74 16.52
C THR A 151 -18.94 -4.89 17.39
N LEU A 152 -18.18 -5.98 17.49
CA LEU A 152 -18.59 -7.19 18.24
C LEU A 152 -18.91 -6.94 19.72
N ASP A 153 -18.35 -5.88 20.32
CA ASP A 153 -18.62 -5.44 21.68
C ASP A 153 -19.79 -4.45 21.80
N GLY A 154 -20.52 -4.22 20.71
CA GLY A 154 -21.74 -3.40 20.65
C GLY A 154 -21.53 -1.90 20.50
N ARG A 155 -20.28 -1.41 20.58
CA ARG A 155 -19.95 0.01 20.38
C ARG A 155 -19.76 0.34 18.90
N THR A 156 -20.01 1.57 18.49
CA THR A 156 -19.69 2.01 17.12
C THR A 156 -18.26 2.58 17.04
N PRO A 157 -17.62 2.59 15.87
CA PRO A 157 -16.33 3.27 15.67
C PRO A 157 -16.31 4.73 16.15
N ILE A 158 -17.41 5.47 15.98
CA ILE A 158 -17.55 6.84 16.49
C ILE A 158 -17.45 6.88 18.02
N GLU A 159 -18.16 5.98 18.71
CA GLU A 159 -18.15 5.91 20.18
C GLU A 159 -16.77 5.51 20.73
N ILE A 160 -16.03 4.66 20.02
CA ILE A 160 -14.66 4.27 20.38
C ILE A 160 -13.72 5.48 20.23
N GLY A 161 -13.82 6.22 19.12
CA GLY A 161 -13.00 7.39 18.85
C GLY A 161 -13.17 8.53 19.87
N ILE A 162 -14.41 8.76 20.35
CA ILE A 162 -14.71 9.79 21.36
C ILE A 162 -14.03 9.50 22.71
N LYS A 163 -13.90 8.21 23.09
CA LYS A 163 -13.26 7.83 24.36
C LYS A 163 -11.75 8.06 24.36
N ASN A 164 -11.10 7.95 23.20
CA ASN A 164 -9.65 8.09 23.06
C ASN A 164 -9.16 9.55 23.04
N GLN A 165 -10.06 10.54 22.92
CA GLN A 165 -9.73 11.97 23.02
C GLN A 165 -9.83 12.53 24.46
N GLY A 166 -10.32 11.73 25.41
CA GLY A 166 -10.58 12.16 26.80
C GLY A 166 -9.61 11.61 27.84
N ASN A 167 -8.46 11.06 27.45
CA ASN A 167 -7.48 10.48 28.36
C ASN A 167 -6.05 10.91 28.04
#